data_AF-A0A5P9CL99-F1
#
_entry.id   AF-A0A5P9CL99-F1
#
_cell.length_a   1.000
_cell.length_b   1.000
_cell.length_c   1.000
_cell.angle_alpha   90.00
_cell.angle_beta   90.00
_cell.angle_gamma   90.00
#
_symmetry.space_group_name_H-M   'P 1'
#
loop_
_entity.id
_entity.type
_entity.pdbx_description
1 polymer ?
#
loop_
_entity_poly.entity_id
_entity_poly.type
_entity_poly.pdbx_seq_one_letter_code
_entity_poly.pdbx_strand_id
1 'polypeptide(L)'
;MTQLLFIGVIIMPLITQSPMSASRLSSASSITEHQSDSASRVKNIRTISHTPNSFVTRDGVKEQKVNLGSRSDTQINTHKFKNVLIKSKGNGSKKAVIFAHGGFTPKRGLFREGSGIITVPKSMTILFNSKEGSPSVGMRGIEMLEEGKVLQPIDMVKGGEEMKNYSLSFNRKFETCEPTDDYDIICISKNGKAHMSDVLEAMQKFGQNYETIHSFACRIDKATWQGVRSITRVENP
;
A
#
# COMPACT_ATOMS: atom_id res chain seq x y z
N MET A 1 -51.73 -9.56 -45.52
CA MET A 1 -50.60 -9.22 -46.40
C MET A 1 -49.73 -8.24 -45.64
N THR A 2 -48.66 -8.72 -44.99
CA THR A 2 -47.87 -7.94 -44.04
C THR A 2 -46.42 -8.04 -44.50
N GLN A 3 -45.88 -6.94 -45.02
CA GLN A 3 -44.52 -6.87 -45.55
C GLN A 3 -43.51 -6.86 -44.39
N LEU A 4 -42.64 -7.87 -44.36
CA LEU A 4 -41.41 -7.87 -43.58
C LEU A 4 -40.36 -7.04 -44.33
N LEU A 5 -39.82 -6.00 -43.70
CA LEU A 5 -38.61 -5.31 -44.14
C LEU A 5 -37.39 -5.94 -43.46
N PHE A 6 -36.58 -6.64 -44.25
CA PHE A 6 -35.23 -7.06 -43.88
C PHE A 6 -34.25 -5.91 -44.13
N ILE A 7 -33.64 -5.37 -43.08
CA ILE A 7 -32.47 -4.50 -43.21
C ILE A 7 -31.24 -5.33 -42.86
N GLY A 8 -30.50 -5.73 -43.90
CA GLY A 8 -29.21 -6.38 -43.79
C GLY A 8 -28.13 -5.37 -43.44
N VAL A 9 -27.42 -5.60 -42.34
CA VAL A 9 -26.19 -4.89 -42.01
C VAL A 9 -25.02 -5.75 -42.45
N ILE A 10 -24.23 -5.21 -43.37
CA ILE A 10 -23.03 -5.82 -43.95
C ILE A 10 -21.89 -5.72 -42.93
N ILE A 11 -21.32 -6.87 -42.57
CA ILE A 11 -20.10 -7.00 -41.79
C ILE A 11 -18.92 -6.95 -42.77
N MET A 12 -17.99 -6.00 -42.59
CA MET A 12 -16.66 -6.07 -43.20
C MET A 12 -15.59 -6.28 -42.13
N PRO A 13 -14.71 -7.28 -42.26
CA PRO A 13 -13.56 -7.46 -41.39
C PRO A 13 -12.40 -6.57 -41.86
N LEU A 14 -11.93 -5.67 -40.99
CA LEU A 14 -10.68 -4.95 -41.22
C LEU A 14 -9.51 -5.83 -40.75
N ILE A 15 -8.82 -6.41 -41.72
CA ILE A 15 -7.57 -7.14 -41.57
C ILE A 15 -6.45 -6.11 -41.56
N THR A 16 -5.76 -5.92 -40.43
CA THR A 16 -4.47 -5.22 -40.39
C THR A 16 -3.37 -6.19 -40.01
N GLN A 17 -2.46 -6.37 -40.97
CA GLN A 17 -1.31 -7.27 -40.94
C GLN A 17 -0.25 -6.82 -39.92
N SER A 18 0.34 -7.78 -39.22
CA SER A 18 1.57 -7.60 -38.44
C SER A 18 2.79 -7.85 -39.33
N PRO A 19 3.89 -7.10 -39.17
CA PRO A 19 5.21 -7.59 -39.55
C PRO A 19 5.92 -8.27 -38.37
N MET A 20 6.23 -9.56 -38.57
CA MET A 20 7.28 -10.29 -37.86
C MET A 20 8.62 -10.04 -38.54
N SER A 21 9.70 -9.89 -37.75
CA SER A 21 11.04 -10.50 -37.99
C SER A 21 12.00 -9.98 -36.91
N ALA A 22 12.44 -10.84 -35.99
CA ALA A 22 13.72 -11.60 -36.01
C ALA A 22 14.82 -10.86 -35.22
N SER A 23 15.15 -11.30 -33.99
CA SER A 23 16.27 -12.22 -33.64
C SER A 23 17.65 -11.54 -33.86
N ARG A 24 18.58 -11.44 -32.90
CA ARG A 24 19.29 -12.51 -32.17
C ARG A 24 20.35 -11.90 -31.22
N LEU A 25 20.63 -12.64 -30.15
CA LEU A 25 21.94 -12.96 -29.50
C LEU A 25 22.82 -11.93 -28.75
N SER A 26 23.07 -12.34 -27.49
CA SER A 26 24.33 -12.32 -26.71
C SER A 26 24.77 -10.97 -26.12
N SER A 27 25.22 -10.85 -24.87
CA SER A 27 26.17 -11.73 -24.16
C SER A 27 26.02 -11.63 -22.64
N ALA A 28 26.37 -12.72 -21.96
CA ALA A 28 26.61 -12.77 -20.52
C ALA A 28 27.99 -12.19 -20.18
N SER A 29 28.12 -11.52 -19.04
CA SER A 29 29.31 -11.56 -18.18
C SER A 29 29.06 -10.82 -16.86
N SER A 30 28.84 -11.63 -15.81
CA SER A 30 29.46 -11.52 -14.48
C SER A 30 29.95 -10.15 -14.01
N ILE A 31 29.25 -9.56 -13.04
CA ILE A 31 29.82 -8.59 -12.11
C ILE A 31 29.77 -9.19 -10.71
N THR A 32 30.95 -9.27 -10.14
CA THR A 32 31.38 -9.86 -8.88
C THR A 32 30.76 -9.19 -7.66
N GLU A 33 30.28 -10.04 -6.73
CA GLU A 33 30.01 -9.67 -5.35
C GLU A 33 31.32 -9.26 -4.66
N HIS A 34 31.37 -8.03 -4.15
CA HIS A 34 32.32 -7.64 -3.12
C HIS A 34 31.65 -7.84 -1.75
N GLN A 35 31.97 -8.96 -1.10
CA GLN A 35 31.83 -9.10 0.34
C GLN A 35 32.84 -8.17 1.01
N SER A 36 32.34 -7.20 1.78
CA SER A 36 33.14 -6.47 2.76
C SER A 36 32.74 -6.96 4.15
N ASP A 37 33.48 -7.94 4.64
CA ASP A 37 33.57 -8.22 6.07
C ASP A 37 34.25 -7.04 6.76
N SER A 38 33.60 -6.50 7.78
CA SER A 38 34.19 -5.48 8.65
C SER A 38 33.73 -5.73 10.09
N ALA A 39 34.69 -6.23 10.86
CA ALA A 39 35.02 -5.94 12.27
C ALA A 39 33.85 -5.69 13.23
N SER A 40 33.64 -6.57 14.22
CA SER A 40 34.32 -6.58 15.53
C SER A 40 34.13 -5.31 16.38
N ARG A 41 33.71 -5.54 17.64
CA ARG A 41 33.85 -4.66 18.82
C ARG A 41 33.05 -3.35 18.74
N VAL A 42 32.23 -3.00 19.72
CA VAL A 42 32.62 -2.67 21.09
C VAL A 42 31.41 -2.80 22.02
N LYS A 43 31.62 -3.46 23.16
CA LYS A 43 30.74 -3.40 24.34
C LYS A 43 30.67 -1.95 24.83
N ASN A 44 29.48 -1.40 25.07
CA ASN A 44 29.37 -0.35 26.08
C ASN A 44 28.07 -0.49 26.89
N ILE A 45 28.31 -0.94 28.11
CA ILE A 45 27.44 -0.95 29.27
C ILE A 45 27.16 0.51 29.63
N ARG A 46 25.88 0.89 29.76
CA ARG A 46 25.49 2.02 30.62
C ARG A 46 24.40 1.56 31.58
N THR A 47 24.88 1.17 32.74
CA THR A 47 24.15 1.14 34.01
C THR A 47 23.58 2.52 34.27
N ILE A 48 22.25 2.66 34.28
CA ILE A 48 21.59 3.86 34.80
C ILE A 48 21.39 3.62 36.30
N SER A 49 22.26 4.24 37.10
CA SER A 49 22.13 4.30 38.54
C SER A 49 20.98 5.24 38.93
N HIS A 50 20.09 4.72 39.77
CA HIS A 50 19.13 5.53 40.52
C HIS A 50 19.86 6.54 41.40
N THR A 51 19.49 7.81 41.30
CA THR A 51 19.72 8.82 42.33
C THR A 51 18.36 9.24 42.89
N PRO A 52 18.15 9.17 44.22
CA PRO A 52 17.00 9.78 44.85
C PRO A 52 17.29 11.28 45.06
N ASN A 53 16.54 12.15 44.39
CA ASN A 53 16.52 13.57 44.71
C ASN A 53 15.68 13.80 45.96
N SER A 54 16.32 13.92 47.12
CA SER A 54 15.78 14.64 48.26
C SER A 54 16.30 16.09 48.20
N PHE A 55 15.41 17.03 47.88
CA PHE A 55 15.68 18.45 48.04
C PHE A 55 14.66 19.03 49.02
N VAL A 56 15.15 19.38 50.21
CA VAL A 56 14.46 20.23 51.18
C VAL A 56 15.03 21.63 50.97
N THR A 57 14.19 22.59 50.59
CA THR A 57 14.44 24.01 50.88
C THR A 57 13.15 24.70 51.30
N ARG A 58 13.24 25.32 52.47
CA ARG A 58 12.37 26.38 52.98
C ARG A 58 12.36 27.59 52.03
N ASP A 59 11.26 28.33 52.12
CA ASP A 59 11.04 29.73 51.73
C ASP A 59 10.19 29.98 50.48
N GLY A 60 8.89 30.22 50.73
CA GLY A 60 8.27 31.50 50.37
C GLY A 60 8.05 31.86 48.90
N VAL A 61 8.11 30.93 47.94
CA VAL A 61 7.78 31.22 46.54
C VAL A 61 6.36 30.72 46.22
N LYS A 62 5.51 31.64 45.75
CA LYS A 62 4.17 31.32 45.22
C LYS A 62 4.33 30.24 44.15
N GLU A 63 3.78 29.05 44.42
CA GLU A 63 3.63 27.99 43.43
C GLU A 63 2.80 28.53 42.26
N GLN A 64 3.48 28.94 41.19
CA GLN A 64 2.87 28.94 39.88
C GLN A 64 2.62 27.47 39.56
N LYS A 65 1.38 27.05 39.79
CA LYS A 65 0.84 25.76 39.36
C LYS A 65 0.94 25.74 37.84
N VAL A 66 2.08 25.27 37.34
CA VAL A 66 2.29 25.05 35.92
C VAL A 66 1.25 24.02 35.53
N ASN A 67 0.20 24.49 34.86
CA ASN A 67 -0.82 23.64 34.29
C ASN A 67 -0.12 22.90 33.15
N LEU A 68 0.54 21.78 33.48
CA LEU A 68 1.01 20.79 32.54
C LEU A 68 -0.25 20.31 31.82
N GLY A 69 -0.60 21.01 30.74
CA GLY A 69 -1.74 20.70 29.90
C GLY A 69 -1.70 19.22 29.65
N SER A 70 -2.74 18.53 30.12
CA SER A 70 -2.96 17.13 29.85
C SER A 70 -2.70 16.91 28.37
N ARG A 71 -1.62 16.18 28.04
CA ARG A 71 -1.46 15.60 26.71
C ARG A 71 -2.75 14.85 26.45
N SER A 72 -3.62 15.42 25.64
CA SER A 72 -4.83 14.74 25.18
C SER A 72 -4.33 13.56 24.37
N ASP A 73 -4.29 12.39 24.98
CA ASP A 73 -4.11 11.12 24.29
C ASP A 73 -5.10 11.13 23.14
N THR A 74 -4.59 11.39 21.94
CA THR A 74 -5.47 11.64 20.81
C THR A 74 -6.07 10.31 20.45
N GLN A 75 -7.38 10.18 20.67
CA GLN A 75 -8.09 8.92 20.46
C GLN A 75 -7.96 8.49 19.00
N ILE A 76 -7.55 7.24 18.80
CA ILE A 76 -7.48 6.60 17.48
C ILE A 76 -8.81 5.92 17.23
N ASN A 77 -9.49 6.34 16.16
CA ASN A 77 -10.76 5.79 15.73
C ASN A 77 -10.48 4.71 14.68
N THR A 78 -11.09 3.52 14.84
CA THR A 78 -10.98 2.45 13.85
C THR A 78 -12.36 2.11 13.28
N HIS A 79 -12.54 2.35 11.98
CA HIS A 79 -13.74 1.98 11.24
C HIS A 79 -13.51 0.68 10.47
N LYS A 80 -14.49 -0.23 10.49
CA LYS A 80 -14.41 -1.52 9.79
C LYS A 80 -15.55 -1.69 8.80
N PHE A 81 -15.22 -1.97 7.55
CA PHE A 81 -16.17 -2.36 6.51
C PHE A 81 -15.65 -3.58 5.77
N LYS A 82 -16.43 -4.68 5.77
CA LYS A 82 -15.95 -6.00 5.30
C LYS A 82 -14.62 -6.34 5.99
N ASN A 83 -13.56 -6.55 5.21
CA ASN A 83 -12.19 -6.79 5.68
C ASN A 83 -11.31 -5.53 5.65
N VAL A 84 -11.84 -4.36 5.31
CA VAL A 84 -11.11 -3.08 5.32
C VAL A 84 -11.19 -2.45 6.70
N LEU A 85 -10.05 -2.02 7.22
CA LEU A 85 -9.89 -1.28 8.46
C LEU A 85 -9.33 0.10 8.12
N ILE A 86 -10.01 1.16 8.55
CA ILE A 86 -9.54 2.54 8.45
C ILE A 86 -9.25 3.03 9.87
N LYS A 87 -7.98 3.28 10.17
CA LYS A 87 -7.54 3.93 11.41
C LYS A 87 -7.33 5.42 11.14
N SER A 88 -7.93 6.26 11.96
CA SER A 88 -7.86 7.72 11.83
C SER A 88 -7.55 8.37 13.18
N LYS A 89 -6.79 9.46 13.18
CA LYS A 89 -6.53 10.26 14.38
C LYS A 89 -7.50 11.45 14.41
N GLY A 90 -8.22 11.63 15.52
CA GLY A 90 -9.21 12.70 15.65
C GLY A 90 -10.30 12.65 14.56
N ASN A 91 -10.45 13.74 13.81
CA ASN A 91 -11.46 13.88 12.75
C ASN A 91 -11.05 13.24 11.39
N GLY A 92 -9.88 12.60 11.33
CA GLY A 92 -9.34 12.00 10.11
C GLY A 92 -8.58 12.98 9.21
N SER A 93 -7.70 12.43 8.38
CA SER A 93 -6.90 13.19 7.42
C SER A 93 -7.55 13.27 6.03
N LYS A 94 -7.14 14.25 5.22
CA LYS A 94 -7.41 14.30 3.77
C LYS A 94 -6.56 13.32 2.97
N LYS A 95 -5.58 12.67 3.59
CA LYS A 95 -4.70 11.70 2.95
C LYS A 95 -4.76 10.37 3.69
N ALA A 96 -4.61 9.29 2.95
CA ALA A 96 -4.51 7.96 3.53
C ALA A 96 -3.37 7.14 2.93
N VAL A 97 -2.95 6.12 3.65
CA VAL A 97 -1.97 5.14 3.21
C VAL A 97 -2.58 3.74 3.21
N ILE A 98 -2.38 2.97 2.15
CA ILE A 98 -2.79 1.56 2.11
C ILE A 98 -1.57 0.68 2.40
N PHE A 99 -1.66 -0.06 3.50
CA PHE A 99 -0.71 -1.11 3.87
C PHE A 99 -1.33 -2.49 3.74
N ALA A 100 -1.00 -3.16 2.64
CA ALA A 100 -1.47 -4.49 2.35
C ALA A 100 -0.49 -5.20 1.42
N HIS A 101 -0.59 -6.52 1.33
CA HIS A 101 -0.17 -7.19 0.10
C HIS A 101 -1.19 -6.88 -0.99
N GLY A 102 -0.75 -6.92 -2.25
CA GLY A 102 -1.60 -6.61 -3.39
C GLY A 102 -1.37 -7.56 -4.55
N GLY A 103 -2.30 -7.53 -5.50
CA GLY A 103 -2.13 -8.13 -6.80
C GLY A 103 -3.44 -8.23 -7.55
N PHE A 104 -3.34 -8.48 -8.85
CA PHE A 104 -4.46 -8.54 -9.77
C PHE A 104 -4.61 -9.96 -10.31
N THR A 105 -5.84 -10.48 -10.34
CA THR A 105 -6.14 -11.72 -11.05
C THR A 105 -6.79 -11.38 -12.39
N PRO A 106 -6.15 -11.66 -13.54
CA PRO A 106 -6.78 -11.44 -14.84
C PRO A 106 -7.95 -12.40 -15.06
N LYS A 107 -8.92 -11.98 -15.87
CA LYS A 107 -10.01 -12.84 -16.33
C LYS A 107 -9.44 -14.00 -17.16
N ARG A 108 -9.92 -15.22 -16.93
CA ARG A 108 -9.46 -16.44 -17.63
C ARG A 108 -10.65 -17.28 -18.08
N GLY A 109 -11.08 -17.07 -19.33
CA GLY A 109 -12.27 -17.74 -19.89
C GLY A 109 -13.58 -17.19 -19.34
N LEU A 110 -14.69 -17.87 -19.66
CA LEU A 110 -16.05 -17.43 -19.33
C LEU A 110 -16.38 -17.55 -17.83
N PHE A 111 -15.83 -18.54 -17.13
CA PHE A 111 -16.22 -18.86 -15.74
C PHE A 111 -15.24 -18.37 -14.66
N ARG A 112 -14.23 -17.56 -15.01
CA ARG A 112 -13.27 -17.00 -14.03
C ARG A 112 -13.11 -15.50 -14.26
N GLU A 113 -13.95 -14.72 -13.59
CA GLU A 113 -14.16 -13.29 -13.85
C GLU A 113 -12.96 -12.38 -13.52
N GLY A 114 -11.95 -12.88 -12.83
CA GLY A 114 -10.78 -12.08 -12.44
C GLY A 114 -11.13 -11.01 -11.40
N SER A 115 -10.23 -10.05 -11.20
CA SER A 115 -10.41 -8.96 -10.23
C SER A 115 -11.22 -7.78 -10.80
N GLY A 116 -11.26 -7.61 -12.11
CA GLY A 116 -11.98 -6.53 -12.78
C GLY A 116 -11.28 -5.16 -12.74
N ILE A 117 -11.94 -4.16 -13.30
CA ILE A 117 -11.48 -2.77 -13.41
C ILE A 117 -12.46 -1.89 -12.62
N ILE A 118 -11.95 -0.81 -12.02
CA ILE A 118 -12.73 0.19 -11.30
C ILE A 118 -12.33 1.60 -11.73
N THR A 119 -13.24 2.56 -11.58
CA THR A 119 -12.96 3.98 -11.81
C THR A 119 -12.62 4.67 -10.50
N VAL A 120 -11.57 5.48 -10.49
CA VAL A 120 -11.19 6.29 -9.32
C VAL A 120 -12.16 7.49 -9.18
N PRO A 121 -12.67 7.79 -7.98
CA PRO A 121 -13.48 8.99 -7.73
C PRO A 121 -12.80 10.28 -8.23
N LYS A 122 -13.56 11.16 -8.88
CA LYS A 122 -13.03 12.38 -9.54
C LYS A 122 -12.25 13.32 -8.61
N SER A 123 -12.57 13.34 -7.33
CA SER A 123 -11.96 14.21 -6.33
C SER A 123 -10.68 13.65 -5.70
N MET A 124 -10.17 12.51 -6.17
CA MET A 124 -9.08 11.80 -5.52
C MET A 124 -8.00 11.38 -6.53
N THR A 125 -6.76 11.29 -6.05
CA THR A 125 -5.65 10.65 -6.78
C THR A 125 -5.11 9.46 -5.99
N ILE A 126 -4.79 8.37 -6.67
CA ILE A 126 -4.11 7.21 -6.08
C ILE A 126 -2.65 7.22 -6.53
N LEU A 127 -1.75 7.26 -5.56
CA LEU A 127 -0.30 7.30 -5.74
C LEU A 127 0.28 5.92 -5.41
N PHE A 128 0.91 5.28 -6.40
CA PHE A 128 1.48 3.96 -6.23
C PHE A 128 2.98 4.04 -5.95
N ASN A 129 3.42 3.35 -4.90
CA ASN A 129 4.84 3.15 -4.59
C ASN A 129 5.42 1.87 -5.21
N SER A 130 4.72 1.31 -6.19
CA SER A 130 5.12 0.13 -6.97
C SER A 130 4.76 0.32 -8.44
N LYS A 131 5.61 -0.20 -9.33
CA LYS A 131 5.29 -0.29 -10.76
C LYS A 131 4.21 -1.34 -10.98
N GLU A 132 3.43 -1.19 -12.04
CA GLU A 132 2.61 -2.28 -12.57
C GLU A 132 3.43 -3.56 -12.74
N GLY A 133 2.87 -4.72 -12.39
CA GLY A 133 3.54 -6.01 -12.48
C GLY A 133 4.64 -6.25 -11.44
N SER A 134 4.87 -5.31 -10.51
CA SER A 134 5.98 -5.38 -9.56
C SER A 134 5.52 -5.49 -8.10
N PRO A 135 6.34 -6.11 -7.22
CA PRO A 135 6.10 -6.04 -5.79
C PRO A 135 6.35 -4.62 -5.27
N SER A 136 5.78 -4.32 -4.10
CA SER A 136 6.02 -3.05 -3.43
C SER A 136 7.22 -3.11 -2.49
N VAL A 137 7.97 -2.01 -2.42
CA VAL A 137 9.06 -1.80 -1.45
C VAL A 137 8.44 -1.29 -0.14
N GLY A 138 7.78 -2.19 0.59
CA GLY A 138 6.93 -1.84 1.74
C GLY A 138 7.63 -1.03 2.85
N MET A 139 8.95 -1.10 3.00
CA MET A 139 9.68 -0.35 4.03
C MET A 139 9.53 1.16 3.91
N ARG A 140 9.39 1.69 2.69
CA ARG A 140 9.27 3.14 2.47
C ARG A 140 8.02 3.73 3.13
N GLY A 141 6.98 2.92 3.30
CA GLY A 141 5.74 3.35 3.95
C GLY A 141 5.91 3.71 5.42
N ILE A 142 6.78 2.99 6.13
CA ILE A 142 7.10 3.29 7.52
C ILE A 142 7.89 4.60 7.59
N GLU A 143 8.89 4.78 6.73
CA GLU A 143 9.67 6.02 6.67
C GLU A 143 8.78 7.24 6.38
N MET A 144 7.75 7.09 5.55
CA MET A 144 6.80 8.17 5.27
C MET A 144 5.96 8.54 6.49
N LEU A 145 5.51 7.54 7.28
CA LEU A 145 4.67 7.79 8.45
C LEU A 145 5.44 8.24 9.68
N GLU A 146 6.55 7.57 10.00
CA GLU A 146 7.28 7.78 11.25
C GLU A 146 8.28 8.93 11.14
N GLU A 147 8.93 9.08 9.98
CA GLU A 147 9.96 10.09 9.76
C GLU A 147 9.44 11.29 8.95
N GLY A 148 8.18 11.25 8.48
CA GLY A 148 7.59 12.30 7.65
C GLY A 148 8.26 12.44 6.28
N LYS A 149 8.98 11.41 5.81
CA LYS A 149 9.68 11.47 4.52
C LYS A 149 8.70 11.60 3.37
N VAL A 150 8.86 12.65 2.56
CA VAL A 150 8.11 12.81 1.31
C VAL A 150 8.62 11.82 0.28
N LEU A 151 7.77 10.86 -0.09
CA LEU A 151 8.09 9.89 -1.13
C LEU A 151 7.55 10.37 -2.48
N GLN A 152 8.41 10.34 -3.50
CA GLN A 152 7.97 10.46 -4.88
C GLN A 152 7.28 9.16 -5.31
N PRO A 153 6.02 9.22 -5.77
CA PRO A 153 5.32 8.04 -6.25
C PRO A 153 5.99 7.51 -7.52
N ILE A 154 5.91 6.20 -7.70
CA ILE A 154 6.44 5.54 -8.90
C ILE A 154 5.45 5.66 -10.06
N ASP A 155 4.15 5.63 -9.75
CA ASP A 155 3.06 5.72 -10.71
C ASP A 155 1.84 6.37 -10.04
N MET A 156 0.92 6.89 -10.83
CA MET A 156 -0.28 7.57 -10.34
C MET A 156 -1.49 7.32 -11.22
N VAL A 157 -2.67 7.29 -10.60
CA VAL A 157 -3.97 7.25 -11.29
C VAL A 157 -4.81 8.41 -10.78
N LYS A 158 -5.24 9.28 -11.68
CA LYS A 158 -6.02 10.48 -11.36
C LYS A 158 -7.50 10.16 -11.25
N GLY A 159 -8.24 11.06 -10.61
CA GLY A 159 -9.69 10.96 -10.48
C GLY A 159 -10.38 10.89 -11.85
N GLY A 160 -11.31 9.96 -11.98
CA GLY A 160 -12.03 9.66 -13.22
C GLY A 160 -11.34 8.64 -14.13
N GLU A 161 -10.08 8.30 -13.88
CA GLU A 161 -9.38 7.26 -14.64
C GLU A 161 -9.73 5.86 -14.16
N GLU A 162 -9.57 4.88 -15.05
CA GLU A 162 -9.75 3.47 -14.73
C GLU A 162 -8.46 2.85 -14.20
N MET A 163 -8.60 1.88 -13.29
CA MET A 163 -7.50 1.06 -12.82
C MET A 163 -7.94 -0.35 -12.48
N LYS A 164 -6.95 -1.26 -12.40
CA LYS A 164 -7.16 -2.62 -11.90
C LYS A 164 -7.73 -2.59 -10.48
N ASN A 165 -8.75 -3.39 -10.24
CA ASN A 165 -9.32 -3.55 -8.91
C ASN A 165 -8.44 -4.49 -8.07
N TYR A 166 -7.29 -4.01 -7.61
CA TYR A 166 -6.31 -4.85 -6.92
C TYR A 166 -6.91 -5.54 -5.71
N SER A 167 -6.67 -6.84 -5.62
CA SER A 167 -6.98 -7.62 -4.44
C SER A 167 -5.92 -7.36 -3.37
N LEU A 168 -6.40 -6.93 -2.21
CA LEU A 168 -5.63 -6.60 -1.02
C LEU A 168 -5.75 -7.72 0.01
N SER A 169 -4.65 -7.99 0.72
CA SER A 169 -4.65 -8.92 1.85
C SER A 169 -3.76 -8.41 2.99
N PHE A 170 -4.04 -8.89 4.19
CA PHE A 170 -3.34 -8.51 5.40
C PHE A 170 -1.82 -8.60 5.25
N ASN A 171 -1.11 -7.57 5.72
CA ASN A 171 0.34 -7.55 5.83
C ASN A 171 0.73 -7.29 7.28
N ARG A 172 1.27 -8.32 7.94
CA ARG A 172 1.63 -8.30 9.35
C ARG A 172 2.63 -7.19 9.72
N LYS A 173 3.47 -6.77 8.78
CA LYS A 173 4.50 -5.74 9.03
C LYS A 173 3.94 -4.39 9.46
N PHE A 174 2.69 -4.10 9.09
CA PHE A 174 2.06 -2.80 9.34
C PHE A 174 0.89 -2.89 10.33
N GLU A 175 0.74 -4.01 11.04
CA GLU A 175 -0.35 -4.22 11.99
C GLU A 175 -0.33 -3.18 13.13
N THR A 176 0.87 -2.85 13.58
CA THR A 176 1.15 -1.93 14.69
C THR A 176 1.31 -0.48 14.25
N CYS A 177 1.20 -0.17 12.96
CA CYS A 177 1.27 1.21 12.51
C CYS A 177 0.02 1.97 12.98
N GLU A 178 0.25 3.19 13.47
CA GLU A 178 -0.79 4.09 13.95
C GLU A 178 -0.89 5.31 13.02
N PRO A 179 -2.12 5.83 12.79
CA PRO A 179 -2.32 7.01 11.96
C PRO A 179 -1.64 8.23 12.55
N THR A 180 -1.27 9.16 11.67
CA THR A 180 -0.71 10.46 12.04
C THR A 180 -1.76 11.55 11.82
N ASP A 181 -1.42 12.80 12.17
CA ASP A 181 -2.30 13.94 11.85
C ASP A 181 -2.42 14.16 10.33
N ASP A 182 -1.39 13.73 9.57
CA ASP A 182 -1.31 13.90 8.12
C ASP A 182 -1.86 12.71 7.34
N TYR A 183 -1.95 11.51 7.93
CA TYR A 183 -2.34 10.30 7.21
C TYR A 183 -3.20 9.37 8.06
N ASP A 184 -4.35 9.01 7.50
CA ASP A 184 -5.11 7.86 7.95
C ASP A 184 -4.49 6.57 7.40
N ILE A 185 -4.67 5.46 8.12
CA ILE A 185 -4.14 4.15 7.71
C ILE A 185 -5.27 3.24 7.27
N ILE A 186 -5.13 2.68 6.07
CA ILE A 186 -6.03 1.68 5.51
C ILE A 186 -5.29 0.33 5.51
N CYS A 187 -5.79 -0.61 6.30
CA CYS A 187 -5.27 -1.98 6.42
C CYS A 187 -6.35 -3.00 6.10
N ILE A 188 -5.94 -4.25 5.87
CA ILE A 188 -6.87 -5.38 5.74
C ILE A 188 -6.86 -6.20 7.03
N SER A 189 -8.02 -6.62 7.52
CA SER A 189 -8.14 -7.43 8.73
C SER A 189 -7.38 -8.75 8.61
N LYS A 190 -6.92 -9.29 9.74
CA LYS A 190 -6.25 -10.61 9.80
C LYS A 190 -7.07 -11.68 9.07
N ASN A 191 -6.39 -12.48 8.25
CA ASN A 191 -6.99 -13.51 7.39
C ASN A 191 -8.03 -13.00 6.37
N GLY A 192 -8.20 -11.68 6.28
CA GLY A 192 -9.14 -11.04 5.39
C GLY A 192 -8.57 -10.82 4.00
N LYS A 193 -9.48 -10.71 3.04
CA LYS A 193 -9.22 -10.28 1.67
C LYS A 193 -10.21 -9.20 1.31
N ALA A 194 -9.73 -8.16 0.65
CA ALA A 194 -10.55 -7.09 0.09
C ALA A 194 -10.09 -6.77 -1.33
N HIS A 195 -10.78 -5.87 -2.00
CA HIS A 195 -10.33 -5.22 -3.22
C HIS A 195 -10.32 -3.71 -3.05
N MET A 196 -9.70 -3.00 -3.99
CA MET A 196 -9.72 -1.53 -4.00
C MET A 196 -11.15 -0.97 -4.04
N SER A 197 -12.10 -1.65 -4.70
CA SER A 197 -13.52 -1.31 -4.65
C SER A 197 -14.07 -1.30 -3.22
N ASP A 198 -13.69 -2.27 -2.38
CA ASP A 198 -14.13 -2.32 -0.99
C ASP A 198 -13.56 -1.15 -0.17
N VAL A 199 -12.37 -0.65 -0.52
CA VAL A 199 -11.77 0.54 0.08
C VAL A 199 -12.58 1.79 -0.29
N LEU A 200 -12.94 1.94 -1.57
CA LEU A 200 -13.76 3.07 -2.03
C LEU A 200 -15.16 3.05 -1.39
N GLU A 201 -15.79 1.87 -1.29
CA GLU A 201 -17.06 1.70 -0.59
C GLU A 201 -16.95 2.03 0.91
N ALA A 202 -15.86 1.61 1.57
CA ALA A 202 -15.61 1.94 2.97
C ALA A 202 -15.49 3.45 3.18
N MET A 203 -14.76 4.13 2.29
CA MET A 203 -14.61 5.59 2.34
C MET A 203 -15.96 6.28 2.24
N GLN A 204 -16.76 5.92 1.24
CA GLN A 204 -18.10 6.48 1.07
C GLN A 204 -18.97 6.22 2.29
N LYS A 205 -18.96 4.99 2.83
CA LYS A 205 -19.77 4.60 3.98
C LYS A 205 -19.43 5.40 5.24
N PHE A 206 -18.16 5.69 5.47
CA PHE A 206 -17.70 6.42 6.66
C PHE A 206 -17.53 7.92 6.43
N GLY A 207 -17.93 8.44 5.26
CA GLY A 207 -17.78 9.86 4.92
C GLY A 207 -16.34 10.31 4.80
N GLN A 208 -15.40 9.40 4.52
CA GLN A 208 -14.00 9.71 4.35
C GLN A 208 -13.76 10.30 2.96
N ASN A 209 -13.34 11.56 2.92
CA ASN A 209 -13.15 12.34 1.70
C ASN A 209 -11.65 12.54 1.45
N TYR A 210 -10.93 11.44 1.20
CA TYR A 210 -9.51 11.50 0.89
C TYR A 210 -9.29 12.16 -0.48
N GLU A 211 -8.37 13.11 -0.53
CA GLU A 211 -7.87 13.74 -1.75
C GLU A 211 -6.74 12.90 -2.35
N THR A 212 -5.97 12.21 -1.52
CA THR A 212 -4.82 11.40 -1.93
C THR A 212 -4.75 10.09 -1.16
N ILE A 213 -4.53 8.99 -1.87
CA ILE A 213 -4.21 7.69 -1.26
C ILE A 213 -2.84 7.22 -1.74
N HIS A 214 -1.90 7.02 -0.81
CA HIS A 214 -0.62 6.37 -1.10
C HIS A 214 -0.77 4.85 -0.93
N SER A 215 -0.71 4.12 -2.04
CA SER A 215 -0.73 2.66 -2.02
C SER A 215 0.68 2.08 -1.97
N PHE A 216 0.95 1.30 -0.91
CA PHE A 216 2.14 0.48 -0.77
C PHE A 216 1.84 -1.00 -1.02
N ALA A 217 0.70 -1.32 -1.62
CA ALA A 217 0.38 -2.66 -2.04
C ALA A 217 1.16 -3.06 -3.30
N CYS A 218 1.46 -4.35 -3.43
CA CYS A 218 2.05 -4.90 -4.66
C CYS A 218 1.05 -4.79 -5.83
N ARG A 219 1.56 -4.62 -7.04
CA ARG A 219 0.74 -4.59 -8.28
C ARG A 219 1.06 -5.75 -9.20
N ILE A 220 1.34 -6.90 -8.61
CA ILE A 220 1.71 -8.11 -9.35
C ILE A 220 0.49 -8.72 -10.04
N ASP A 221 0.69 -9.30 -11.22
CA ASP A 221 -0.27 -10.24 -11.80
C ASP A 221 -0.12 -11.59 -11.10
N LYS A 222 -1.14 -11.99 -10.33
CA LYS A 222 -1.13 -13.22 -9.53
C LYS A 222 -1.03 -14.48 -10.38
N ALA A 223 -1.28 -14.37 -11.68
CA ALA A 223 -1.35 -15.47 -12.62
C ALA A 223 -0.01 -15.75 -13.30
N THR A 224 0.88 -14.75 -13.37
CA THR A 224 2.20 -14.82 -14.01
C THR A 224 3.34 -14.59 -13.03
N TRP A 225 3.07 -13.99 -11.87
CA TRP A 225 4.06 -13.75 -10.84
C TRP A 225 4.53 -15.05 -10.20
N GLN A 226 5.76 -15.45 -10.51
CA GLN A 226 6.41 -16.64 -9.97
C GLN A 226 7.12 -16.41 -8.62
N GLY A 227 6.84 -15.28 -7.95
CA GLY A 227 7.58 -14.72 -6.81
C GLY A 227 8.41 -15.73 -6.02
N VAL A 228 9.75 -15.62 -6.12
CA VAL A 228 10.77 -16.42 -5.41
C VAL A 228 10.31 -17.87 -5.13
N ARG A 229 9.81 -18.58 -6.14
CA ARG A 229 9.71 -20.05 -6.11
C ARG A 229 11.00 -20.74 -6.56
N SER A 230 12.08 -19.98 -6.79
CA SER A 230 13.38 -20.47 -7.24
C SER A 230 14.39 -20.72 -6.12
N ILE A 231 13.93 -21.08 -4.92
CA ILE A 231 14.78 -21.74 -3.92
C ILE A 231 14.07 -23.03 -3.50
N THR A 232 14.05 -24.01 -4.39
CA THR A 232 13.79 -25.39 -3.96
C THR A 232 14.77 -26.31 -4.69
N ARG A 233 15.56 -27.01 -3.87
CA ARG A 233 16.52 -28.09 -4.16
C ARG A 233 17.76 -27.72 -4.97
N VAL A 234 18.81 -27.32 -4.23
CA VAL A 234 20.11 -27.96 -4.46
C VAL A 234 19.89 -29.44 -4.16
N GLU A 235 19.79 -30.27 -5.20
CA GLU A 235 19.99 -31.70 -5.02
C GLU A 235 21.45 -31.87 -4.63
N ASN A 236 21.68 -32.26 -3.37
CA ASN A 236 23.01 -32.71 -2.96
C ASN A 236 23.33 -33.97 -3.79
N PRO A 237 24.54 -34.04 -4.37
CA PRO A 237 24.98 -35.18 -5.19
C PRO A 237 25.04 -36.48 -4.38
#